data_AF-A0A9D8Q636-F1
#
_entry.id   AF-A0A9D8Q636-F1
#
_cell.length_a   1.000
_cell.length_b   1.000
_cell.length_c   1.000
_cell.angle_alpha   90.00
_cell.angle_beta   90.00
_cell.angle_gamma   90.00
#
_symmetry.space_group_name_H-M   'P 1'
#
loop_
_entity.id
_entity.type
_entity.pdbx_description
1 polymer ?
#
loop_
_entity_poly.entity_id
_entity_poly.type
_entity_poly.pdbx_seq_one_letter_code
_entity_poly.pdbx_strand_id
1 'polypeptide(L)' 'MPPHHSWAPLRVPRHATETVEQFEQRRNEILQIVEGFRMGRYGRSEAERLERRLAVLRSDQSKKPASSSRR' A
#
# COMPACT_ATOMS: atom_id res chain seq x y z
N MET A 1 31.43 -7.90 3.08
CA MET A 1 30.31 -7.16 2.45
C MET A 1 29.62 -8.11 1.48
N PRO A 2 28.29 -8.21 1.53
CA PRO A 2 27.55 -7.49 0.50
C PRO A 2 26.95 -6.20 1.07
N PRO A 3 27.00 -5.11 0.30
CA PRO A 3 26.40 -3.85 0.68
C PRO A 3 24.87 -4.00 0.64
N HIS A 4 24.22 -3.45 1.66
CA HIS A 4 22.81 -3.04 1.72
C HIS A 4 21.96 -3.55 0.57
N HIS A 5 21.07 -4.51 0.85
CA HIS A 5 19.90 -4.79 0.00
C HIS A 5 19.13 -3.48 -0.16
N SER A 6 19.54 -2.67 -1.13
CA SER A 6 19.08 -1.31 -1.34
C SER A 6 17.87 -1.44 -2.23
N TRP A 7 16.81 -2.01 -1.65
CA TRP A 7 15.55 -2.14 -2.32
C TRP A 7 15.14 -0.77 -2.84
N ALA A 8 14.84 -0.69 -4.14
CA ALA A 8 14.52 0.57 -4.79
C ALA A 8 13.45 1.33 -3.97
N PRO A 9 13.61 2.65 -3.78
CA PRO A 9 12.60 3.47 -3.12
C PRO A 9 11.26 3.27 -3.81
N LEU A 10 10.25 2.84 -3.05
CA LEU A 10 8.92 2.63 -3.61
C LEU A 10 8.31 4.00 -3.90
N ARG A 11 8.16 4.33 -5.18
CA ARG A 11 7.47 5.54 -5.60
C ARG A 11 5.97 5.28 -5.61
N VAL A 12 5.25 5.91 -4.68
CA VAL A 12 3.79 5.93 -4.66
C VAL A 12 3.34 7.27 -5.23
N PRO A 13 2.74 7.32 -6.44
CA PRO A 13 2.27 8.57 -7.01
C PRO A 13 1.05 9.07 -6.24
N ARG A 14 0.94 10.39 -6.09
CA ARG A 14 -0.25 11.04 -5.54
C ARG A 14 -1.36 11.06 -6.60
N HIS A 15 -2.57 10.74 -6.21
CA HIS A 15 -3.77 10.88 -7.02
C HIS A 15 -4.21 12.34 -7.09
N ALA A 16 -4.82 12.75 -8.20
CA ALA A 16 -5.26 14.14 -8.38
C ALA A 16 -6.41 14.54 -7.43
N THR A 17 -7.23 13.56 -7.05
CA THR A 17 -8.46 13.77 -6.24
C THR A 17 -8.26 13.53 -4.74
N GLU A 18 -7.08 13.06 -4.31
CA GLU A 18 -6.84 12.77 -2.89
C GLU A 18 -6.23 13.97 -2.16
N THR A 19 -6.62 14.14 -0.89
CA THR A 19 -5.97 15.12 -0.01
C THR A 19 -4.53 14.69 0.32
N VAL A 20 -3.73 15.61 0.85
CA VAL A 20 -2.36 15.29 1.30
C VAL A 20 -2.39 14.22 2.40
N GLU A 21 -3.33 14.33 3.34
CA GLU A 21 -3.51 13.35 4.42
C GLU A 21 -3.90 11.96 3.88
N GLN A 22 -4.82 11.89 2.91
CA GLN A 22 -5.22 10.63 2.27
C GLN A 22 -4.04 9.99 1.51
N PHE A 23 -3.25 10.82 0.81
CA PHE A 23 -2.04 10.38 0.15
C PHE A 23 -1.03 9.81 1.13
N GLU A 24 -0.75 10.52 2.22
CA GLU A 24 0.21 10.08 3.23
C GLU A 24 -0.24 8.78 3.89
N GLN A 25 -1.53 8.66 4.21
CA GLN A 25 -2.08 7.44 4.81
C GLN A 25 -1.98 6.24 3.85
N ARG A 26 -2.37 6.42 2.59
CA ARG A 26 -2.26 5.38 1.55
C ARG A 26 -0.80 5.00 1.28
N ARG A 27 0.08 6.00 1.18
CA ARG A 27 1.53 5.80 1.00
C ARG A 27 2.11 4.99 2.16
N ASN A 28 1.79 5.35 3.40
CA ASN A 28 2.28 4.65 4.58
C ASN A 28 1.77 3.21 4.64
N GLU A 29 0.49 2.96 4.32
CA GLU A 29 -0.06 1.60 4.28
C GLU A 29 0.64 0.74 3.21
N ILE A 30 0.84 1.28 2.00
CA ILE A 30 1.58 0.58 0.94
C ILE A 30 3.02 0.27 1.38
N LEU A 31 3.70 1.23 2.03
CA LEU A 31 5.08 1.05 2.50
C LEU A 31 5.17 -0.05 3.55
N GLN A 32 4.28 -0.08 4.54
CA GLN A 32 4.27 -1.11 5.58
C GLN A 32 4.04 -2.51 4.99
N ILE A 33 3.09 -2.64 4.06
CA ILE A 33 2.82 -3.91 3.40
C ILE A 33 4.03 -4.39 2.61
N VAL A 34 4.63 -3.52 1.79
CA VAL A 34 5.80 -3.87 0.98
C VAL A 34 7.00 -4.21 1.87
N GLU A 35 7.20 -3.47 2.96
CA GLU A 35 8.25 -3.78 3.94
C GLU A 35 8.02 -5.13 4.62
N GLY A 36 6.79 -5.46 5.01
CA GLY A 36 6.47 -6.77 5.58
C GLY A 36 6.72 -7.92 4.61
N PHE A 37 6.42 -7.74 3.32
CA PHE A 37 6.79 -8.69 2.27
C PHE A 37 8.31 -8.83 2.13
N ARG A 38 9.05 -7.72 2.11
CA ARG A 38 10.51 -7.71 2.02
C ARG A 38 11.18 -8.45 3.18
N MET A 39 10.59 -8.33 4.37
CA MET A 39 11.08 -8.97 5.59
C MET A 39 10.57 -10.41 5.76
N GLY A 40 9.74 -10.92 4.84
CA GLY A 40 9.14 -12.26 4.95
C GLY A 40 8.26 -12.44 6.19
N ARG A 41 7.64 -11.36 6.69
CA ARG A 41 6.88 -11.37 7.96
C ARG A 41 5.49 -12.00 7.85
N TYR A 42 4.97 -12.17 6.64
CA TYR A 42 3.60 -12.63 6.43
C TYR A 42 3.53 -14.12 6.10
N GLY A 43 2.69 -14.84 6.83
CA GLY A 43 2.31 -16.21 6.47
C GLY A 43 1.48 -16.26 5.17
N ARG A 44 1.33 -17.43 4.56
CA ARG A 44 0.72 -17.61 3.23
C ARG A 44 -0.66 -16.95 3.07
N SER A 45 -1.56 -17.16 4.03
CA SER A 45 -2.91 -16.59 4.00
C SER A 45 -2.92 -15.07 4.23
N GLU A 46 -1.98 -14.55 5.02
CA GLU A 46 -1.84 -13.12 5.29
C GLU A 46 -1.23 -12.39 4.09
N ALA A 47 -0.23 -13.01 3.46
CA ALA A 47 0.37 -12.56 2.22
C ALA A 47 -0.70 -12.37 1.13
N GLU A 48 -1.55 -13.37 0.89
CA GLU A 48 -2.63 -13.27 -0.11
C GLU A 48 -3.62 -12.12 0.19
N ARG A 49 -3.97 -11.93 1.47
CA ARG A 49 -4.85 -10.82 1.89
C ARG A 49 -4.21 -9.47 1.64
N LEU A 50 -2.93 -9.33 1.96
CA LEU A 50 -2.18 -8.09 1.81
C LEU A 50 -1.84 -7.79 0.35
N GLU A 51 -1.63 -8.81 -0.49
CA GLU A 51 -1.52 -8.66 -1.94
C GLU A 51 -2.81 -8.09 -2.53
N ARG A 52 -3.97 -8.65 -2.16
CA ARG A 52 -5.28 -8.11 -2.58
C ARG A 52 -5.46 -6.67 -2.11
N ARG A 53 -5.09 -6.36 -0.86
CA ARG A 53 -5.15 -5.01 -0.30
C ARG A 53 -4.26 -4.04 -1.08
N LEU A 54 -3.03 -4.45 -1.39
CA LEU A 54 -2.08 -3.67 -2.19
C LEU A 54 -2.62 -3.40 -3.60
N ALA A 55 -3.29 -4.37 -4.21
CA ALA A 55 -3.94 -4.20 -5.51
C ALA A 55 -5.02 -3.11 -5.46
N VAL A 56 -5.84 -3.07 -4.41
CA VAL A 56 -6.83 -1.99 -4.20
C VAL A 56 -6.16 -0.64 -4.02
N LEU A 57 -5.17 -0.54 -3.12
CA LEU A 57 -4.46 0.72 -2.81
C LEU A 57 -3.71 1.31 -4.02
N ARG A 58 -3.32 0.46 -4.98
CA ARG A 58 -2.72 0.88 -6.26
C ARG A 58 -3.75 1.20 -7.34
N SER A 59 -4.90 0.52 -7.33
CA SER A 59 -5.98 0.66 -8.32
C SER A 59 -6.98 1.77 -8.01
N ASP A 60 -6.87 2.41 -6.85
CA ASP A 60 -7.71 3.56 -6.42
C ASP A 60 -7.57 4.83 -7.28
N GLN A 61 -7.02 4.70 -8.50
CA GLN A 61 -7.26 5.62 -9.61
C GLN A 61 -8.76 5.74 -9.99
N SER A 62 -9.61 4.77 -9.62
CA SER A 62 -10.88 4.56 -10.34
C SER A 62 -12.17 4.54 -9.51
N LYS A 63 -12.13 4.47 -8.18
CA LYS A 63 -13.37 4.35 -7.39
C LYS A 63 -13.39 5.34 -6.23
N LYS A 64 -14.29 6.33 -6.39
CA LYS A 64 -14.83 7.20 -5.34
C LYS A 64 -14.90 6.46 -3.98
N PRO A 65 -14.65 7.16 -2.86
CA PRO A 65 -14.86 6.56 -1.56
C PRO A 65 -16.30 6.08 -1.49
N ALA A 66 -16.49 4.79 -1.28
CA ALA A 66 -17.75 4.29 -0.73
C ALA A 66 -17.83 4.90 0.67
N SER A 67 -18.39 6.11 0.74
CA SER A 67 -18.82 6.74 1.97
C SER A 67 -19.50 5.67 2.79
N SER A 68 -18.95 5.46 3.97
CA SER A 68 -19.56 4.73 5.07
C SER A 68 -20.95 5.30 5.32
N SER A 69 -21.96 4.77 4.63
CA SER A 69 -23.35 4.94 5.00
C SER A 69 -23.71 3.70 5.82
N ARG A 70 -23.45 3.79 7.13
CA ARG A 70 -24.13 2.93 8.10
C ARG A 70 -25.60 3.29 8.04
N ARG A 71 -26.43 2.28 7.81
CA ARG A 71 -27.87 2.35 8.01
C ARG A 71 -28.21 1.77 9.37
#